data_AF-A0A842SJ71-F1
#
_entry.id   AF-A0A842SJ71-F1
#
_cell.length_a   1.000
_cell.length_b   1.000
_cell.length_c   1.000
_cell.angle_alpha   90.00
_cell.angle_beta   90.00
_cell.angle_gamma   90.00
#
_symmetry.space_group_name_H-M   'P 1'
#
loop_
_entity.id
_entity.type
_entity.pdbx_description
1 polymer ?
#
loop_
_entity_poly.entity_id
_entity_poly.type
_entity_poly.pdbx_seq_one_letter_code
_entity_poly.pdbx_strand_id
1 'polypeptide(L)'
;MKQKIPLILKEVSRCISKSQEKDGSWRLNKKITTTGPGNYHHEIVLTSLAANTLLLAAPEKYGKNIEKAIAFCEKYEFDNNTDLVILSYLLKTIRISNTEYSEKLKKKITKIIYEKQAKGFWPDFPETSILKNYTIISSLENPEKNAKKTLEWLKSSRAKDKKGWGLKPNSESSEISFTANAILSAIYLGEDPSAKYIQNAASFLKKLQLKNSGWPSSKYTDPDKATIYSTSVVILALMLTQSEEVSDSIQKGINYIEDARIEGSGWGLFKKDKIEQNYTTYYSVLVLSYYHYFVERLADEDFRKIYDCLAKKQAVNIYLYKQFLRVQKYSFLEGIFKEPFSSSLLGTTSDSIKRRKDILKILSSVVFSDASEMVDLLKEHKKYEDLSKRYHMTLVKNDLLYLNSLNICGKEKDKYYLARKIF
;
A
#
# COMPACT_ATOMS: atom_id res chain seq x y z
N MET A 1 10.93 -1.21 -22.44
CA MET A 1 10.09 -1.47 -21.26
C MET A 1 9.99 -0.27 -20.30
N LYS A 2 11.10 0.38 -19.90
CA LYS A 2 11.07 1.48 -18.89
C LYS A 2 10.04 2.60 -19.12
N GLN A 3 9.66 2.91 -20.36
CA GLN A 3 8.75 4.02 -20.67
C GLN A 3 7.23 3.66 -20.64
N LYS A 4 6.85 2.36 -20.69
CA LYS A 4 5.44 1.98 -20.86
C LYS A 4 4.64 2.04 -19.54
N ILE A 5 5.24 1.58 -18.43
CA ILE A 5 4.56 1.55 -17.12
C ILE A 5 4.12 2.94 -16.65
N PRO A 6 4.97 4.00 -16.67
CA PRO A 6 4.54 5.34 -16.25
C PRO A 6 3.34 5.87 -17.05
N LEU A 7 3.29 5.58 -18.35
CA LEU A 7 2.16 5.95 -19.21
C LEU A 7 0.88 5.20 -18.81
N ILE A 8 0.98 3.88 -18.58
CA ILE A 8 -0.13 3.05 -18.08
C ILE A 8 -0.68 3.61 -16.77
N LEU A 9 0.20 3.85 -15.79
CA LEU A 9 -0.20 4.36 -14.46
C LEU A 9 -0.89 5.72 -14.55
N LYS A 10 -0.41 6.60 -15.43
CA LYS A 10 -1.01 7.92 -15.72
C LYS A 10 -2.41 7.79 -16.34
N GLU A 11 -2.59 6.88 -17.29
CA GLU A 11 -3.88 6.66 -17.96
C GLU A 11 -4.92 6.07 -17.01
N VAL A 12 -4.55 5.05 -16.24
CA VAL A 12 -5.41 4.38 -15.25
C VAL A 12 -5.85 5.38 -14.18
N SER A 13 -4.91 6.16 -13.63
CA SER A 13 -5.23 7.17 -12.63
C SER A 13 -6.21 8.22 -13.15
N ARG A 14 -6.04 8.63 -14.42
CA ARG A 14 -6.97 9.55 -15.07
C ARG A 14 -8.37 8.95 -15.17
N CYS A 15 -8.49 7.67 -15.54
CA CYS A 15 -9.80 7.01 -15.61
C CYS A 15 -10.47 6.95 -14.23
N ILE A 16 -9.77 6.43 -13.22
CA ILE A 16 -10.29 6.29 -11.85
C ILE A 16 -10.69 7.65 -11.27
N SER A 17 -9.90 8.69 -11.50
CA SER A 17 -10.21 10.03 -11.00
C SER A 17 -11.52 10.60 -11.57
N LYS A 18 -11.86 10.24 -12.82
CA LYS A 18 -13.07 10.72 -13.51
C LYS A 18 -14.33 10.01 -13.05
N SER A 19 -14.21 8.81 -12.49
CA SER A 19 -15.34 8.03 -11.98
C SER A 19 -15.66 8.31 -10.51
N GLN A 20 -15.00 9.28 -9.87
CA GLN A 20 -15.30 9.64 -8.49
C GLN A 20 -16.63 10.40 -8.41
N GLU A 21 -17.49 9.98 -7.49
CA GLU A 21 -18.75 10.67 -7.21
C GLU A 21 -18.52 12.03 -6.54
N LYS A 22 -19.56 12.87 -6.53
CA LYS A 22 -19.48 14.22 -5.92
C LYS A 22 -19.15 14.18 -4.43
N ASP A 23 -19.62 13.17 -3.71
CA ASP A 23 -19.38 12.96 -2.28
C ASP A 23 -17.98 12.39 -1.97
N GLY A 24 -17.20 12.04 -2.99
CA GLY A 24 -15.86 11.49 -2.85
C GLY A 24 -15.78 9.96 -2.94
N SER A 25 -16.91 9.28 -3.04
CA SER A 25 -16.98 7.81 -3.13
C SER A 25 -16.70 7.27 -4.53
N TRP A 26 -16.49 5.95 -4.61
CA TRP A 26 -16.58 5.15 -5.83
C TRP A 26 -17.59 4.03 -5.63
N ARG A 27 -18.44 3.82 -6.64
CA ARG A 27 -19.53 2.84 -6.61
C ARG A 27 -19.38 1.80 -7.70
N LEU A 28 -20.00 0.65 -7.47
CA LEU A 28 -20.07 -0.39 -8.49
C LEU A 28 -20.91 0.11 -9.65
N ASN A 29 -20.41 -0.06 -10.88
CA ASN A 29 -21.23 0.19 -12.06
C ASN A 29 -22.38 -0.83 -12.08
N LYS A 30 -23.62 -0.35 -12.06
CA LYS A 30 -24.85 -1.19 -12.02
C LYS A 30 -24.92 -2.23 -13.15
N LYS A 31 -24.15 -2.05 -14.23
CA LYS A 31 -24.07 -3.01 -15.34
C LYS A 31 -23.22 -4.25 -15.05
N ILE A 32 -22.51 -4.29 -13.93
CA ILE A 32 -21.63 -5.41 -13.58
C ILE A 32 -22.43 -6.42 -12.75
N THR A 33 -22.80 -7.54 -13.36
CA THR A 33 -23.22 -8.74 -12.61
C THR A 33 -21.97 -9.31 -11.95
N THR A 34 -21.74 -8.96 -10.68
CA THR A 34 -20.52 -9.36 -10.01
C THR A 34 -20.61 -10.78 -9.47
N THR A 35 -19.67 -11.63 -9.89
CA THR A 35 -19.38 -12.90 -9.23
C THR A 35 -18.31 -12.66 -8.17
N GLY A 36 -18.67 -12.62 -6.90
CA GLY A 36 -17.72 -12.41 -5.80
C GLY A 36 -18.40 -12.18 -4.44
N PRO A 37 -17.67 -12.23 -3.32
CA PRO A 37 -18.25 -11.99 -2.01
C PRO A 37 -18.78 -10.55 -1.93
N GLY A 38 -20.04 -10.39 -1.50
CA GLY A 38 -20.76 -9.11 -1.58
C GLY A 38 -20.09 -7.94 -0.85
N ASN A 39 -19.30 -8.23 0.18
CA ASN A 39 -18.54 -7.20 0.92
C ASN A 39 -17.46 -6.50 0.07
N TYR A 40 -16.92 -7.13 -0.98
CA TYR A 40 -15.97 -6.47 -1.89
C TYR A 40 -16.61 -5.44 -2.81
N HIS A 41 -17.94 -5.45 -2.94
CA HIS A 41 -18.69 -4.44 -3.69
C HIS A 41 -19.21 -3.31 -2.82
N HIS A 42 -18.92 -3.36 -1.51
CA HIS A 42 -19.29 -2.30 -0.59
C HIS A 42 -18.56 -1.00 -0.97
N GLU A 43 -19.28 0.12 -0.91
CA GLU A 43 -18.79 1.43 -1.35
C GLU A 43 -17.49 1.85 -0.66
N ILE A 44 -17.33 1.56 0.64
CA ILE A 44 -16.07 1.79 1.37
C ILE A 44 -14.90 0.98 0.80
N VAL A 45 -15.14 -0.27 0.40
CA VAL A 45 -14.10 -1.10 -0.20
C VAL A 45 -13.71 -0.54 -1.57
N LEU A 46 -14.69 -0.22 -2.41
CA LEU A 46 -14.45 0.36 -3.73
C LEU A 46 -13.75 1.72 -3.66
N THR A 47 -14.17 2.58 -2.74
CA THR A 47 -13.56 3.89 -2.47
C THR A 47 -12.12 3.73 -1.98
N SER A 48 -11.87 2.77 -1.08
CA SER A 48 -10.53 2.49 -0.59
C SER A 48 -9.59 2.00 -1.68
N LEU A 49 -10.05 1.05 -2.51
CA LEU A 49 -9.27 0.52 -3.64
C LEU A 49 -8.94 1.65 -4.64
N ALA A 50 -9.92 2.48 -4.99
CA ALA A 50 -9.71 3.60 -5.91
C ALA A 50 -8.73 4.65 -5.34
N ALA A 51 -8.92 5.08 -4.10
CA ALA A 51 -8.04 6.05 -3.43
C ALA A 51 -6.61 5.54 -3.33
N ASN A 52 -6.42 4.27 -2.93
CA ASN A 52 -5.08 3.67 -2.87
C ASN A 52 -4.49 3.48 -4.27
N THR A 53 -5.30 3.23 -5.29
CA THR A 53 -4.81 3.16 -6.68
C THR A 53 -4.26 4.52 -7.13
N LEU A 54 -4.99 5.61 -6.88
CA LEU A 54 -4.52 6.96 -7.18
C LEU A 54 -3.24 7.31 -6.40
N LEU A 55 -3.19 6.92 -5.13
CA LEU A 55 -2.01 7.10 -4.28
C LEU A 55 -0.76 6.40 -4.84
N LEU A 56 -0.91 5.20 -5.41
CA LEU A 56 0.20 4.40 -5.91
C LEU A 56 0.67 4.79 -7.32
N ALA A 57 -0.18 5.45 -8.10
CA ALA A 57 0.06 5.67 -9.52
C ALA A 57 0.38 7.12 -9.90
N ALA A 58 -0.22 8.11 -9.24
CA ALA A 58 0.04 9.53 -9.50
C ALA A 58 -0.42 10.40 -8.30
N PRO A 59 0.15 10.17 -7.11
CA PRO A 59 -0.33 10.78 -5.86
C PRO A 59 -0.34 12.32 -5.89
N GLU A 60 0.64 12.93 -6.55
CA GLU A 60 0.79 14.38 -6.62
C GLU A 60 -0.30 15.06 -7.47
N LYS A 61 -0.83 14.36 -8.46
CA LYS A 61 -1.81 14.90 -9.39
C LYS A 61 -3.25 14.77 -8.87
N TYR A 62 -3.52 13.72 -8.10
CA TYR A 62 -4.87 13.35 -7.68
C TYR A 62 -5.11 13.54 -6.18
N GLY A 63 -4.32 14.42 -5.54
CA GLY A 63 -4.42 14.71 -4.11
C GLY A 63 -5.85 15.06 -3.66
N LYS A 64 -6.55 15.93 -4.39
CA LYS A 64 -7.94 16.33 -4.11
C LYS A 64 -8.93 15.16 -4.17
N ASN A 65 -8.75 14.22 -5.10
CA ASN A 65 -9.61 13.04 -5.18
C ASN A 65 -9.40 12.15 -3.96
N ILE A 66 -8.14 11.95 -3.56
CA ILE A 66 -7.79 11.15 -2.37
C ILE A 66 -8.32 11.81 -1.09
N GLU A 67 -8.20 13.14 -0.95
CA GLU A 67 -8.77 13.89 0.18
C GLU A 67 -10.28 13.72 0.30
N LYS A 68 -11.02 13.82 -0.82
CA LYS A 68 -12.47 13.57 -0.83
C LYS A 68 -12.81 12.13 -0.42
N ALA A 69 -12.00 11.15 -0.86
CA ALA A 69 -12.16 9.75 -0.49
C ALA A 69 -11.97 9.53 1.02
N ILE A 70 -10.93 10.17 1.59
CA ILE A 70 -10.68 10.17 3.03
C ILE A 70 -11.87 10.77 3.77
N ALA A 71 -12.34 11.95 3.35
CA ALA A 71 -13.47 12.62 4.00
C ALA A 71 -14.78 11.81 3.92
N PHE A 72 -15.01 11.11 2.80
CA PHE A 72 -16.11 10.15 2.67
C PHE A 72 -15.96 9.00 3.68
N CYS A 73 -14.80 8.36 3.72
CA CYS A 73 -14.50 7.26 4.64
C CYS A 73 -14.58 7.68 6.12
N GLU A 74 -14.11 8.88 6.46
CA GLU A 74 -14.17 9.42 7.83
C GLU A 74 -15.60 9.57 8.36
N LYS A 75 -16.59 9.78 7.47
CA LYS A 75 -18.01 9.89 7.82
C LYS A 75 -18.73 8.54 7.94
N TYR A 76 -18.07 7.44 7.58
CA TYR A 76 -18.69 6.13 7.60
C TYR A 76 -18.97 5.67 9.03
N GLU A 77 -20.24 5.41 9.33
CA GLU A 77 -20.65 4.87 10.61
C GLU A 77 -20.42 3.36 10.65
N PHE A 78 -19.78 2.90 11.72
CA PHE A 78 -19.51 1.49 11.94
C PHE A 78 -19.64 1.14 13.43
N ASP A 79 -19.93 -0.12 13.66
CA ASP A 79 -20.11 -0.73 14.97
C ASP A 79 -19.25 -1.99 15.14
N ASN A 80 -19.45 -2.70 16.25
CA ASN A 80 -18.75 -3.95 16.53
C ASN A 80 -19.20 -5.12 15.65
N ASN A 81 -20.30 -5.01 14.90
CA ASN A 81 -20.80 -6.07 14.02
C ASN A 81 -20.36 -5.89 12.57
N THR A 82 -19.85 -4.71 12.21
CA THR A 82 -19.34 -4.40 10.88
C THR A 82 -18.31 -5.43 10.41
N ASP A 83 -18.42 -5.82 9.13
CA ASP A 83 -17.56 -6.82 8.51
C ASP A 83 -16.09 -6.39 8.54
N LEU A 84 -15.21 -7.33 8.88
CA LEU A 84 -13.79 -7.04 9.05
C LEU A 84 -13.08 -6.64 7.74
N VAL A 85 -13.58 -7.08 6.58
CA VAL A 85 -13.02 -6.65 5.29
C VAL A 85 -13.33 -5.17 5.07
N ILE A 86 -14.56 -4.74 5.34
CA ILE A 86 -14.97 -3.33 5.24
C ILE A 86 -14.11 -2.48 6.18
N LEU A 87 -13.99 -2.87 7.45
CA LEU A 87 -13.15 -2.17 8.43
C LEU A 87 -11.67 -2.12 8.01
N SER A 88 -11.15 -3.17 7.38
CA SER A 88 -9.76 -3.21 6.89
C SER A 88 -9.52 -2.22 5.76
N TYR A 89 -10.44 -2.12 4.79
CA TYR A 89 -10.35 -1.14 3.71
C TYR A 89 -10.60 0.29 4.21
N LEU A 90 -11.53 0.47 5.14
CA LEU A 90 -11.73 1.74 5.82
C LEU A 90 -10.42 2.22 6.48
N LEU A 91 -9.77 1.33 7.23
CA LEU A 91 -8.48 1.60 7.87
C LEU A 91 -7.40 1.93 6.83
N LYS A 92 -7.31 1.20 5.71
CA LYS A 92 -6.34 1.49 4.64
C LYS A 92 -6.47 2.92 4.11
N THR A 93 -7.70 3.41 3.89
CA THR A 93 -7.91 4.78 3.41
C THR A 93 -7.60 5.82 4.48
N ILE A 94 -8.11 5.64 5.70
CA ILE A 94 -7.90 6.61 6.79
C ILE A 94 -6.41 6.72 7.15
N ARG A 95 -5.62 5.66 6.99
CA ARG A 95 -4.16 5.68 7.22
C ARG A 95 -3.39 6.62 6.29
N ILE A 96 -3.98 7.02 5.16
CA ILE A 96 -3.42 8.04 4.28
C ILE A 96 -3.46 9.41 4.98
N SER A 97 -4.56 9.69 5.68
CA SER A 97 -4.75 10.90 6.49
C SER A 97 -3.96 10.84 7.79
N ASN A 98 -3.63 12.00 8.35
CA ASN A 98 -2.98 12.13 9.65
C ASN A 98 -3.66 13.22 10.51
N THR A 99 -4.96 13.48 10.29
CA THR A 99 -5.74 14.38 11.16
C THR A 99 -5.94 13.76 12.54
N GLU A 100 -6.13 14.58 13.59
CA GLU A 100 -6.43 14.06 14.94
C GLU A 100 -7.68 13.16 14.94
N TYR A 101 -8.69 13.55 14.15
CA TYR A 101 -9.91 12.76 13.96
C TYR A 101 -9.59 11.39 13.33
N SER A 102 -8.83 11.38 12.22
CA SER A 102 -8.35 10.15 11.59
C SER A 102 -7.57 9.27 12.57
N GLU A 103 -6.70 9.83 13.42
CA GLU A 103 -5.95 9.06 14.42
C GLU A 103 -6.87 8.38 15.45
N LYS A 104 -7.89 9.10 15.94
CA LYS A 104 -8.91 8.51 16.82
C LYS A 104 -9.65 7.37 16.12
N LEU A 105 -10.00 7.57 14.85
CA LEU A 105 -10.72 6.59 14.05
C LEU A 105 -9.88 5.33 13.77
N LYS A 106 -8.61 5.50 13.40
CA LYS A 106 -7.63 4.39 13.24
C LYS A 106 -7.57 3.56 14.51
N LYS A 107 -7.35 4.20 15.68
CA LYS A 107 -7.30 3.51 16.97
C LYS A 107 -8.59 2.73 17.27
N LYS A 108 -9.75 3.33 17.02
CA LYS A 108 -11.06 2.69 17.20
C LYS A 108 -11.20 1.46 16.30
N ILE A 109 -10.95 1.59 14.99
CA ILE A 109 -11.06 0.49 14.02
C ILE A 109 -10.07 -0.63 14.35
N THR A 110 -8.80 -0.27 14.59
CA THR A 110 -7.75 -1.22 14.94
C THR A 110 -8.08 -1.98 16.23
N LYS A 111 -8.66 -1.31 17.24
CA LYS A 111 -9.15 -1.97 18.46
C LYS A 111 -10.19 -3.04 18.14
N ILE A 112 -11.24 -2.71 17.38
CA ILE A 112 -12.30 -3.66 16.98
C ILE A 112 -11.69 -4.85 16.22
N ILE A 113 -10.79 -4.58 15.26
CA ILE A 113 -10.10 -5.64 14.52
C ILE A 113 -9.35 -6.57 15.47
N TYR A 114 -8.57 -6.05 16.42
CA TYR A 114 -7.83 -6.89 17.37
C TYR A 114 -8.74 -7.65 18.34
N GLU A 115 -9.84 -7.06 18.81
CA GLU A 115 -10.80 -7.71 19.70
C GLU A 115 -11.49 -8.91 19.04
N LYS A 116 -11.68 -8.87 17.72
CA LYS A 116 -12.22 -10.00 16.95
C LYS A 116 -11.19 -11.08 16.61
N GLN A 117 -9.92 -10.90 16.93
CA GLN A 117 -8.91 -11.92 16.63
C GLN A 117 -9.04 -13.10 17.60
N ALA A 118 -9.19 -14.31 17.06
CA ALA A 118 -9.29 -15.56 17.81
C ALA A 118 -8.20 -16.54 17.37
N LYS A 119 -7.44 -17.10 18.32
CA LYS A 119 -6.42 -18.13 18.06
C LYS A 119 -5.40 -17.75 16.96
N GLY A 120 -5.06 -16.46 16.87
CA GLY A 120 -4.12 -15.94 15.88
C GLY A 120 -4.72 -15.57 14.51
N PHE A 121 -6.02 -15.78 14.28
CA PHE A 121 -6.66 -15.42 13.02
C PHE A 121 -7.95 -14.64 13.25
N TRP A 122 -8.50 -14.10 12.18
CA TRP A 122 -9.80 -13.44 12.22
C TRP A 122 -10.86 -14.39 11.67
N PRO A 123 -11.80 -14.84 12.53
CA PRO A 123 -12.79 -15.82 12.12
C PRO A 123 -13.72 -15.27 11.05
N ASP A 124 -14.25 -16.18 10.26
CA ASP A 124 -15.34 -15.97 9.34
C ASP A 124 -16.32 -17.12 9.50
N PHE A 125 -17.60 -16.88 9.24
CA PHE A 125 -18.61 -17.93 9.33
C PHE A 125 -18.89 -18.51 7.94
N PRO A 126 -18.93 -19.85 7.77
CA PRO A 126 -18.71 -20.88 8.80
C PRO A 126 -17.23 -21.20 9.09
N GLU A 127 -16.31 -20.82 8.20
CA GLU A 127 -14.88 -21.07 8.33
C GLU A 127 -14.07 -19.85 7.90
N THR A 128 -12.93 -19.59 8.54
CA THR A 128 -12.02 -18.50 8.15
C THR A 128 -11.37 -18.76 6.78
N SER A 129 -11.08 -17.70 6.03
CA SER A 129 -10.37 -17.78 4.75
C SER A 129 -9.00 -17.08 4.80
N ILE A 130 -8.04 -17.61 4.03
CA ILE A 130 -6.71 -17.00 3.90
C ILE A 130 -6.79 -15.59 3.34
N LEU A 131 -7.69 -15.35 2.39
CA LEU A 131 -7.88 -14.04 1.74
C LEU A 131 -8.38 -12.96 2.71
N LYS A 132 -9.34 -13.29 3.59
CA LYS A 132 -9.82 -12.37 4.63
C LYS A 132 -8.69 -11.98 5.57
N ASN A 133 -7.93 -12.96 6.06
CA ASN A 133 -6.80 -12.71 6.97
C ASN A 133 -5.71 -11.87 6.30
N TYR A 134 -5.37 -12.13 5.04
CA TYR A 134 -4.45 -11.29 4.28
C TYR A 134 -4.94 -9.83 4.18
N THR A 135 -6.22 -9.64 3.89
CA THR A 135 -6.81 -8.30 3.79
C THR A 135 -6.69 -7.53 5.10
N ILE A 136 -6.95 -8.20 6.23
CA ILE A 136 -6.81 -7.62 7.57
C ILE A 136 -5.34 -7.32 7.89
N ILE A 137 -4.45 -8.31 7.76
CA ILE A 137 -3.02 -8.16 8.05
C ILE A 137 -2.41 -7.01 7.25
N SER A 138 -2.72 -6.93 5.95
CA SER A 138 -2.21 -5.87 5.06
C SER A 138 -2.76 -4.47 5.37
N SER A 139 -3.82 -4.36 6.17
CA SER A 139 -4.38 -3.06 6.61
C SER A 139 -3.77 -2.52 7.90
N LEU A 140 -3.19 -3.40 8.73
CA LEU A 140 -2.63 -3.04 10.03
C LEU A 140 -1.29 -2.32 9.89
N GLU A 141 -1.05 -1.34 10.76
CA GLU A 141 0.22 -0.59 10.78
C GLU A 141 1.33 -1.34 11.48
N ASN A 142 1.00 -1.95 12.63
CA ASN A 142 1.92 -2.70 13.47
C ASN A 142 1.34 -4.10 13.71
N PRO A 143 1.27 -4.96 12.69
CA PRO A 143 0.73 -6.30 12.85
C PRO A 143 1.55 -7.17 13.84
N GLU A 144 2.75 -6.70 14.21
CA GLU A 144 3.67 -7.30 15.18
C GLU A 144 3.05 -7.64 16.54
N LYS A 145 2.07 -6.85 17.04
CA LYS A 145 1.43 -7.06 18.35
C LYS A 145 0.92 -8.49 18.55
N ASN A 146 0.45 -9.14 17.47
CA ASN A 146 0.01 -10.53 17.47
C ASN A 146 0.71 -11.35 16.38
N ALA A 147 1.86 -10.89 15.88
CA ALA A 147 2.50 -11.52 14.72
C ALA A 147 2.86 -12.97 14.98
N LYS A 148 3.44 -13.29 16.15
CA LYS A 148 3.81 -14.66 16.50
C LYS A 148 2.63 -15.63 16.40
N LYS A 149 1.50 -15.34 17.08
CA LYS A 149 0.30 -16.19 17.07
C LYS A 149 -0.31 -16.30 15.67
N THR A 150 -0.33 -15.19 14.92
CA THR A 150 -0.87 -15.15 13.57
C THR A 150 -0.03 -15.97 12.60
N LEU A 151 1.29 -15.90 12.75
CA LEU A 151 2.26 -16.63 11.96
C LEU A 151 2.26 -18.12 12.28
N GLU A 152 2.12 -18.49 13.56
CA GLU A 152 1.90 -19.88 14.00
C GLU A 152 0.62 -20.46 13.37
N TRP A 153 -0.48 -19.72 13.39
CA TRP A 153 -1.72 -20.11 12.69
C TRP A 153 -1.51 -20.25 11.19
N LEU A 154 -0.81 -19.30 10.56
CA LEU A 154 -0.58 -19.35 9.12
C LEU A 154 0.27 -20.57 8.73
N LYS A 155 1.29 -20.90 9.52
CA LYS A 155 2.13 -22.10 9.34
C LYS A 155 1.32 -23.39 9.51
N SER A 156 0.42 -23.46 10.49
CA SER A 156 -0.44 -24.63 10.70
C SER A 156 -1.56 -24.76 9.67
N SER A 157 -1.99 -23.66 9.08
CA SER A 157 -3.09 -23.61 8.09
C SER A 157 -2.69 -23.99 6.66
N ARG A 158 -1.44 -24.42 6.42
CA ARG A 158 -0.97 -24.86 5.10
C ARG A 158 -1.81 -26.01 4.57
N ALA A 159 -1.95 -26.09 3.25
CA ALA A 159 -2.65 -27.19 2.59
C ALA A 159 -2.00 -28.54 2.92
N LYS A 160 -2.76 -29.63 2.80
CA LYS A 160 -2.29 -30.99 3.15
C LYS A 160 -1.12 -31.43 2.28
N ASP A 161 -1.06 -31.00 1.02
CA ASP A 161 0.08 -31.25 0.11
C ASP A 161 1.39 -30.54 0.51
N LYS A 162 1.36 -29.66 1.53
CA LYS A 162 2.50 -28.89 2.05
C LYS A 162 3.27 -28.10 0.99
N LYS A 163 2.65 -27.76 -0.14
CA LYS A 163 3.25 -26.88 -1.16
C LYS A 163 3.01 -25.40 -0.84
N GLY A 164 1.87 -25.07 -0.26
CA GLY A 164 1.39 -23.71 -0.02
C GLY A 164 0.11 -23.70 0.80
N TRP A 165 -0.87 -22.89 0.40
CA TRP A 165 -2.14 -22.68 1.09
C TRP A 165 -3.32 -22.78 0.11
N GLY A 166 -4.46 -23.29 0.58
CA GLY A 166 -5.73 -23.25 -0.15
C GLY A 166 -6.65 -22.13 0.37
N LEU A 167 -7.91 -22.12 -0.08
CA LEU A 167 -8.92 -21.13 0.36
C LEU A 167 -9.05 -21.06 1.90
N LYS A 168 -9.06 -22.23 2.54
CA LYS A 168 -9.27 -22.41 3.97
C LYS A 168 -8.13 -23.20 4.63
N PRO A 169 -7.97 -23.12 5.96
CA PRO A 169 -7.03 -23.97 6.69
C PRO A 169 -7.23 -25.46 6.34
N ASN A 170 -6.13 -26.20 6.21
CA ASN A 170 -6.13 -27.64 5.92
C ASN A 170 -6.85 -28.05 4.61
N SER A 171 -6.94 -27.14 3.63
CA SER A 171 -7.37 -27.49 2.26
C SER A 171 -6.56 -28.68 1.72
N GLU A 172 -7.19 -29.56 0.93
CA GLU A 172 -6.51 -30.74 0.36
C GLU A 172 -5.29 -30.37 -0.48
N SER A 173 -5.45 -29.35 -1.33
CA SER A 173 -4.41 -28.88 -2.24
C SER A 173 -4.11 -27.40 -2.05
N SER A 174 -2.88 -27.03 -2.41
CA SER A 174 -2.46 -25.65 -2.52
C SER A 174 -3.08 -24.97 -3.73
N GLU A 175 -3.45 -23.71 -3.57
CA GLU A 175 -4.06 -22.88 -4.60
C GLU A 175 -3.25 -21.59 -4.75
N ILE A 176 -3.16 -21.08 -5.97
CA ILE A 176 -2.13 -20.10 -6.34
C ILE A 176 -2.34 -18.75 -5.64
N SER A 177 -3.53 -18.15 -5.77
CA SER A 177 -3.80 -16.82 -5.20
C SER A 177 -3.77 -16.85 -3.66
N PHE A 178 -4.30 -17.91 -3.04
CA PHE A 178 -4.24 -18.08 -1.59
C PHE A 178 -2.81 -18.31 -1.09
N THR A 179 -1.99 -19.06 -1.84
CA THR A 179 -0.57 -19.23 -1.53
C THR A 179 0.19 -17.90 -1.61
N ALA A 180 -0.03 -17.10 -2.65
CA ALA A 180 0.58 -15.77 -2.77
C ALA A 180 0.17 -14.85 -1.61
N ASN A 181 -1.12 -14.76 -1.31
CA ASN A 181 -1.64 -13.97 -0.19
C ASN A 181 -1.09 -14.41 1.18
N ALA A 182 -0.91 -15.72 1.38
CA ALA A 182 -0.29 -16.25 2.59
C ALA A 182 1.20 -15.88 2.70
N ILE A 183 1.97 -15.97 1.61
CA ILE A 183 3.37 -15.50 1.58
C ILE A 183 3.45 -14.02 1.96
N LEU A 184 2.62 -13.17 1.32
CA LEU A 184 2.59 -11.74 1.62
C LEU A 184 2.21 -11.47 3.07
N SER A 185 1.24 -12.22 3.61
CA SER A 185 0.84 -12.15 5.02
C SER A 185 2.02 -12.47 5.93
N ALA A 186 2.73 -13.57 5.69
CA ALA A 186 3.89 -13.95 6.51
C ALA A 186 4.98 -12.86 6.51
N ILE A 187 5.27 -12.28 5.33
CA ILE A 187 6.23 -11.19 5.19
C ILE A 187 5.78 -9.92 5.92
N TYR A 188 4.49 -9.56 5.86
CA TYR A 188 3.94 -8.44 6.62
C TYR A 188 3.97 -8.66 8.13
N LEU A 189 3.94 -9.92 8.59
CA LEU A 189 4.12 -10.31 9.98
C LEU A 189 5.60 -10.39 10.41
N GLY A 190 6.55 -10.09 9.50
CA GLY A 190 7.97 -10.08 9.79
C GLY A 190 8.68 -11.43 9.67
N GLU A 191 8.06 -12.44 9.04
CA GLU A 191 8.76 -13.70 8.76
C GLU A 191 9.91 -13.48 7.76
N ASP A 192 11.03 -14.17 7.97
CA ASP A 192 12.14 -14.21 7.02
C ASP A 192 11.66 -14.80 5.68
N PRO A 193 11.69 -14.04 4.57
CA PRO A 193 11.27 -14.53 3.25
C PRO A 193 12.10 -15.74 2.78
N SER A 194 13.30 -15.95 3.30
CA SER A 194 14.14 -17.10 3.01
C SER A 194 13.73 -18.38 3.76
N ALA A 195 12.74 -18.30 4.66
CA ALA A 195 12.24 -19.47 5.38
C ALA A 195 11.85 -20.60 4.41
N LYS A 196 12.29 -21.83 4.71
CA LYS A 196 12.14 -23.00 3.83
C LYS A 196 10.71 -23.19 3.29
N TYR A 197 9.70 -22.99 4.13
CA TYR A 197 8.30 -23.16 3.71
C TYR A 197 7.80 -22.04 2.79
N ILE A 198 8.33 -20.81 2.92
CA ILE A 198 8.06 -19.70 2.00
C ILE A 198 8.73 -19.98 0.66
N GLN A 199 9.99 -20.41 0.66
CA GLN A 199 10.72 -20.73 -0.57
C GLN A 199 10.11 -21.92 -1.32
N ASN A 200 9.62 -22.94 -0.60
CA ASN A 200 8.86 -24.03 -1.19
C ASN A 200 7.57 -23.52 -1.86
N ALA A 201 6.85 -22.60 -1.20
CA ALA A 201 5.63 -22.01 -1.74
C ALA A 201 5.91 -21.09 -2.94
N ALA A 202 6.96 -20.27 -2.90
CA ALA A 202 7.39 -19.47 -4.04
C ALA A 202 7.78 -20.35 -5.24
N SER A 203 8.48 -21.48 -4.98
CA SER A 203 8.81 -22.46 -6.02
C SER A 203 7.55 -23.12 -6.62
N PHE A 204 6.54 -23.42 -5.79
CA PHE A 204 5.24 -23.87 -6.27
C PHE A 204 4.58 -22.84 -7.21
N LEU A 205 4.60 -21.55 -6.85
CA LEU A 205 4.06 -20.49 -7.70
C LEU A 205 4.79 -20.39 -9.04
N LYS A 206 6.14 -20.43 -9.04
CA LYS A 206 6.94 -20.40 -10.28
C LYS A 206 6.60 -21.55 -11.24
N LYS A 207 6.41 -22.76 -10.71
CA LYS A 207 6.10 -23.96 -11.50
C LYS A 207 4.72 -23.95 -12.16
N LEU A 208 3.78 -23.15 -11.64
CA LEU A 208 2.40 -23.07 -12.13
C LEU A 208 2.13 -21.85 -13.02
N GLN A 209 3.17 -21.15 -13.47
CA GLN A 209 3.00 -20.12 -14.49
C GLN A 209 2.54 -20.77 -15.80
N LEU A 210 1.47 -20.24 -16.39
CA LEU A 210 0.90 -20.78 -17.62
C LEU A 210 1.72 -20.37 -18.85
N LYS A 211 1.47 -21.04 -19.98
CA LYS A 211 2.10 -20.71 -21.28
C LYS A 211 1.86 -19.27 -21.72
N ASN A 212 0.72 -18.68 -21.32
CA ASN A 212 0.39 -17.28 -21.60
C ASN A 212 1.07 -16.28 -20.64
N SER A 213 2.01 -16.73 -19.81
CA SER A 213 2.77 -15.94 -18.84
C SER A 213 2.03 -15.45 -17.60
N GLY A 214 0.71 -15.67 -17.49
CA GLY A 214 -0.06 -15.37 -16.28
C GLY A 214 -0.21 -16.58 -15.35
N TRP A 215 -0.97 -16.38 -14.26
CA TRP A 215 -1.29 -17.42 -13.28
C TRP A 215 -2.80 -17.58 -13.09
N PRO A 216 -3.32 -18.82 -13.00
CA PRO A 216 -4.71 -19.04 -12.59
C PRO A 216 -4.87 -18.67 -11.11
N SER A 217 -6.11 -18.50 -10.64
CA SER A 217 -6.35 -18.10 -9.26
C SER A 217 -6.41 -19.29 -8.31
N SER A 218 -7.33 -20.19 -8.57
CA SER A 218 -7.76 -21.24 -7.66
C SER A 218 -8.39 -22.38 -8.45
N LYS A 219 -8.76 -23.47 -7.76
CA LYS A 219 -9.56 -24.55 -8.36
C LYS A 219 -10.96 -24.13 -8.80
N TYR A 220 -11.42 -22.96 -8.34
CA TYR A 220 -12.71 -22.37 -8.72
C TYR A 220 -12.61 -21.53 -9.99
N THR A 221 -11.40 -21.33 -10.51
CA THR A 221 -11.16 -20.74 -11.83
C THR A 221 -10.67 -21.82 -12.77
N ASP A 222 -10.97 -21.66 -14.06
CA ASP A 222 -10.44 -22.53 -15.11
C ASP A 222 -8.89 -22.61 -14.99
N PRO A 223 -8.31 -23.81 -14.79
CA PRO A 223 -6.89 -23.98 -14.52
C PRO A 223 -6.00 -23.50 -15.68
N ASP A 224 -6.53 -23.43 -16.90
CA ASP A 224 -5.81 -22.97 -18.08
C ASP A 224 -6.01 -21.47 -18.35
N LYS A 225 -6.77 -20.78 -17.50
CA LYS A 225 -7.01 -19.33 -17.61
C LYS A 225 -6.35 -18.56 -16.50
N ALA A 226 -5.35 -17.76 -16.89
CA ALA A 226 -4.76 -16.79 -15.99
C ALA A 226 -5.76 -15.70 -15.59
N THR A 227 -5.80 -15.35 -14.30
CA THR A 227 -6.50 -14.16 -13.81
C THR A 227 -5.48 -13.05 -13.57
N ILE A 228 -5.88 -11.82 -13.86
CA ILE A 228 -5.02 -10.64 -13.69
C ILE A 228 -4.76 -10.40 -12.19
N TYR A 229 -5.77 -10.63 -11.33
CA TYR A 229 -5.60 -10.56 -9.87
C TYR A 229 -4.53 -11.54 -9.37
N SER A 230 -4.66 -12.84 -9.69
CA SER A 230 -3.71 -13.86 -9.24
C SER A 230 -2.31 -13.55 -9.75
N THR A 231 -2.19 -13.21 -11.03
CA THR A 231 -0.92 -12.80 -11.64
C THR A 231 -0.27 -11.64 -10.87
N SER A 232 -1.06 -10.62 -10.51
CA SER A 232 -0.56 -9.45 -9.77
C SER A 232 -0.02 -9.81 -8.38
N VAL A 233 -0.78 -10.57 -7.59
CA VAL A 233 -0.34 -10.94 -6.23
C VAL A 233 0.80 -11.96 -6.24
N VAL A 234 0.84 -12.86 -7.23
CA VAL A 234 1.96 -13.80 -7.41
C VAL A 234 3.25 -13.07 -7.75
N ILE A 235 3.22 -12.12 -8.69
CA ILE A 235 4.41 -11.33 -9.01
C ILE A 235 4.92 -10.61 -7.78
N LEU A 236 4.03 -9.95 -7.01
CA LEU A 236 4.44 -9.27 -5.78
C LEU A 236 5.06 -10.25 -4.77
N ALA A 237 4.45 -11.42 -4.54
CA ALA A 237 4.99 -12.44 -3.65
C ALA A 237 6.37 -12.94 -4.12
N LEU A 238 6.54 -13.17 -5.42
CA LEU A 238 7.82 -13.59 -6.00
C LEU A 238 8.89 -12.52 -5.89
N MET A 239 8.56 -11.25 -6.16
CA MET A 239 9.50 -10.12 -5.99
C MET A 239 10.04 -10.03 -4.57
N LEU A 240 9.19 -10.26 -3.56
CA LEU A 240 9.59 -10.17 -2.15
C LEU A 240 10.32 -11.43 -1.63
N THR A 241 10.31 -12.54 -2.37
CA THR A 241 10.89 -13.82 -1.92
C THR A 241 12.08 -14.31 -2.74
N GLN A 242 12.29 -13.78 -3.94
CA GLN A 242 13.40 -14.18 -4.80
C GLN A 242 14.77 -13.67 -4.28
N SER A 243 15.80 -14.49 -4.47
CA SER A 243 17.21 -14.14 -4.25
C SER A 243 17.86 -13.45 -5.44
N GLU A 244 17.16 -13.34 -6.57
CA GLU A 244 17.61 -12.72 -7.81
C GLU A 244 16.84 -11.40 -8.00
N GLU A 245 17.33 -10.53 -8.88
CA GLU A 245 16.70 -9.22 -9.11
C GLU A 245 15.30 -9.33 -9.70
N VAL A 246 15.18 -9.87 -10.92
CA VAL A 246 13.93 -10.03 -11.65
C VAL A 246 14.03 -11.33 -12.43
N SER A 247 13.45 -12.39 -11.87
CA SER A 247 13.37 -13.66 -12.62
C SER A 247 12.53 -13.53 -13.90
N ASP A 248 12.83 -14.38 -14.89
CA ASP A 248 12.06 -14.46 -16.14
C ASP A 248 10.56 -14.62 -15.92
N SER A 249 10.16 -15.39 -14.89
CA SER A 249 8.76 -15.55 -14.53
C SER A 249 8.09 -14.24 -14.16
N ILE A 250 8.76 -13.39 -13.36
CA ILE A 250 8.25 -12.06 -13.00
C ILE A 250 8.14 -11.20 -14.25
N GLN A 251 9.16 -11.17 -15.10
CA GLN A 251 9.14 -10.36 -16.31
C GLN A 251 7.99 -10.74 -17.25
N LYS A 252 7.79 -12.05 -17.46
CA LYS A 252 6.67 -12.62 -18.21
C LYS A 252 5.31 -12.20 -17.61
N GLY A 253 5.19 -12.25 -16.28
CA GLY A 253 4.00 -11.82 -15.56
C GLY A 253 3.70 -10.32 -15.73
N ILE A 254 4.72 -9.47 -15.64
CA ILE A 254 4.58 -8.01 -15.86
C ILE A 254 4.08 -7.75 -17.27
N ASN A 255 4.69 -8.37 -18.28
CA ASN A 255 4.26 -8.24 -19.68
C ASN A 255 2.80 -8.70 -19.86
N TYR A 256 2.40 -9.81 -19.21
CA TYR A 256 1.01 -10.26 -19.23
C TYR A 256 0.04 -9.20 -18.67
N ILE A 257 0.36 -8.56 -17.53
CA ILE A 257 -0.48 -7.52 -16.94
C ILE A 257 -0.56 -6.30 -17.85
N GLU A 258 0.56 -5.84 -18.39
CA GLU A 258 0.57 -4.69 -19.31
C GLU A 258 -0.31 -4.94 -20.54
N ASP A 259 -0.23 -6.14 -21.12
CA ASP A 259 -0.98 -6.52 -22.31
C ASP A 259 -2.45 -6.85 -22.03
N ALA A 260 -2.81 -7.09 -20.77
CA ALA A 260 -4.17 -7.41 -20.34
C ALA A 260 -4.99 -6.18 -19.95
N ARG A 261 -4.40 -4.99 -20.04
CA ARG A 261 -5.06 -3.73 -19.72
C ARG A 261 -6.19 -3.42 -20.69
N ILE A 262 -7.29 -2.88 -20.18
CA ILE A 262 -8.36 -2.31 -20.99
C ILE A 262 -7.94 -0.90 -21.41
N GLU A 263 -7.91 -0.63 -22.71
CA GLU A 263 -7.49 0.67 -23.22
C GLU A 263 -8.33 1.81 -22.62
N GLY A 264 -7.64 2.81 -22.06
CA GLY A 264 -8.28 3.95 -21.40
C GLY A 264 -8.89 3.67 -20.02
N SER A 265 -8.82 2.44 -19.51
CA SER A 265 -9.33 2.00 -18.20
C SER A 265 -8.26 1.25 -17.41
N GLY A 266 -8.65 0.60 -16.31
CA GLY A 266 -7.83 -0.37 -15.57
C GLY A 266 -7.91 -1.79 -16.16
N TRP A 267 -8.18 -2.77 -15.29
CA TRP A 267 -8.15 -4.19 -15.63
C TRP A 267 -9.44 -4.89 -15.22
N GLY A 268 -9.90 -5.84 -16.05
CA GLY A 268 -10.92 -6.82 -15.66
C GLY A 268 -10.31 -7.98 -14.87
N LEU A 269 -11.07 -9.07 -14.67
CA LEU A 269 -10.55 -10.28 -14.01
C LEU A 269 -9.66 -11.09 -14.95
N PHE A 270 -10.07 -11.19 -16.22
CA PHE A 270 -9.36 -11.88 -17.30
C PHE A 270 -8.90 -10.91 -18.38
N LYS A 271 -7.87 -11.30 -19.15
CA LYS A 271 -7.32 -10.50 -20.26
C LYS A 271 -8.35 -10.10 -21.33
N LYS A 272 -9.41 -10.90 -21.53
CA LYS A 272 -10.44 -10.64 -22.54
C LYS A 272 -11.59 -9.76 -22.02
N ASP A 273 -11.65 -9.52 -20.71
CA ASP A 273 -12.74 -8.74 -20.12
C ASP A 273 -12.71 -7.31 -20.64
N LYS A 274 -13.90 -6.73 -20.80
CA LYS A 274 -14.09 -5.34 -21.26
C LYS A 274 -14.56 -4.41 -20.15
N ILE A 275 -14.72 -4.96 -18.96
CA ILE A 275 -15.24 -4.27 -17.79
C ILE A 275 -14.14 -4.26 -16.74
N GLU A 276 -13.79 -3.06 -16.28
CA GLU A 276 -12.84 -2.85 -15.21
C GLU A 276 -13.38 -3.37 -13.86
N GLN A 277 -12.48 -3.91 -13.04
CA GLN A 277 -12.75 -4.27 -11.64
C GLN A 277 -11.75 -3.56 -10.72
N ASN A 278 -12.24 -2.72 -9.80
CA ASN A 278 -11.40 -1.92 -8.89
C ASN A 278 -10.39 -2.77 -8.12
N TYR A 279 -10.78 -3.97 -7.70
CA TYR A 279 -9.89 -4.87 -6.96
C TYR A 279 -8.70 -5.31 -7.82
N THR A 280 -8.96 -5.78 -9.04
CA THR A 280 -7.91 -6.20 -9.96
C THR A 280 -7.05 -5.03 -10.42
N THR A 281 -7.66 -3.87 -10.68
CA THR A 281 -6.94 -2.64 -11.01
C THR A 281 -5.99 -2.23 -9.90
N TYR A 282 -6.43 -2.23 -8.64
CA TYR A 282 -5.60 -1.88 -7.50
C TYR A 282 -4.34 -2.75 -7.40
N TYR A 283 -4.48 -4.07 -7.47
CA TYR A 283 -3.32 -4.98 -7.39
C TYR A 283 -2.40 -4.87 -8.60
N SER A 284 -2.96 -4.65 -9.79
CA SER A 284 -2.18 -4.43 -11.02
C SER A 284 -1.35 -3.15 -10.92
N VAL A 285 -1.94 -2.06 -10.42
CA VAL A 285 -1.24 -0.81 -10.17
C VAL A 285 -0.18 -0.98 -9.09
N LEU A 286 -0.51 -1.63 -7.97
CA LEU A 286 0.44 -1.89 -6.89
C LEU A 286 1.70 -2.59 -7.40
N VAL A 287 1.53 -3.67 -8.18
CA VAL A 287 2.66 -4.44 -8.65
C VAL A 287 3.44 -3.73 -9.76
N LEU A 288 2.78 -3.03 -10.69
CA LEU A 288 3.45 -2.28 -11.74
C LEU A 288 4.22 -1.08 -11.17
N SER A 289 3.63 -0.33 -10.24
CA SER A 289 4.30 0.79 -9.56
C SER A 289 5.51 0.31 -8.76
N TYR A 290 5.37 -0.79 -8.01
CA TYR A 290 6.50 -1.32 -7.24
C TYR A 290 7.60 -1.90 -8.15
N TYR A 291 7.23 -2.65 -9.19
CA TYR A 291 8.19 -3.17 -10.17
C TYR A 291 8.97 -2.05 -10.85
N HIS A 292 8.29 -0.99 -11.28
CA HIS A 292 8.94 0.18 -11.86
C HIS A 292 9.93 0.82 -10.88
N TYR A 293 9.49 1.11 -9.65
CA TYR A 293 10.36 1.64 -8.58
C TYR A 293 11.57 0.74 -8.31
N PHE A 294 11.35 -0.58 -8.24
CA PHE A 294 12.40 -1.56 -7.97
C PHE A 294 13.46 -1.59 -9.08
N VAL A 295 13.04 -1.61 -10.35
CA VAL A 295 13.95 -1.58 -11.51
C VAL A 295 14.70 -0.26 -11.61
N GLU A 296 14.07 0.87 -11.28
CA GLU A 296 14.76 2.16 -11.21
C GLU A 296 15.84 2.18 -10.13
N ARG A 297 15.55 1.64 -8.95
CA ARG A 297 16.53 1.52 -7.87
C ARG A 297 17.69 0.60 -8.22
N LEU A 298 17.45 -0.51 -8.90
CA LEU A 298 18.52 -1.40 -9.37
C LEU A 298 19.36 -0.82 -10.51
N ALA A 299 18.86 0.20 -11.21
CA ALA A 299 19.61 0.89 -12.26
C ALA A 299 20.57 1.96 -11.71
N ASP A 300 20.45 2.31 -10.43
CA ASP A 300 21.41 3.15 -9.72
C ASP A 300 22.67 2.33 -9.39
N GLU A 301 23.83 2.75 -9.88
CA GLU A 301 25.08 1.98 -9.80
C GLU A 301 25.54 1.76 -8.34
N ASP A 302 25.33 2.73 -7.46
CA ASP A 302 25.80 2.64 -6.08
C ASP A 302 24.88 1.73 -5.28
N PHE A 303 23.56 1.87 -5.45
CA PHE A 303 22.61 0.91 -4.90
C PHE A 303 22.87 -0.50 -5.43
N ARG A 304 23.20 -0.63 -6.71
CA ARG A 304 23.47 -1.91 -7.36
C ARG A 304 24.66 -2.63 -6.74
N LYS A 305 25.78 -1.93 -6.51
CA LYS A 305 26.95 -2.49 -5.82
C LYS A 305 26.58 -3.04 -4.44
N ILE A 306 25.80 -2.27 -3.67
CA ILE A 306 25.32 -2.71 -2.35
C ILE A 306 24.43 -3.95 -2.49
N TYR A 307 23.48 -3.94 -3.44
CA TYR A 307 22.55 -5.04 -3.67
C TYR A 307 23.28 -6.35 -3.99
N ASP A 308 24.31 -6.29 -4.83
CA ASP A 308 25.08 -7.47 -5.24
C ASP A 308 26.01 -8.02 -4.16
N CYS A 309 26.46 -7.18 -3.22
CA CYS A 309 27.26 -7.62 -2.07
C CYS A 309 26.43 -8.29 -0.96
N LEU A 310 25.09 -8.22 -0.99
CA LEU A 310 24.25 -8.71 0.10
C LEU A 310 23.92 -10.19 -0.04
N ALA A 311 24.28 -10.98 0.98
CA ALA A 311 23.98 -12.42 1.03
C ALA A 311 22.47 -12.73 1.06
N LYS A 312 21.65 -11.85 1.64
CA LYS A 312 20.19 -12.00 1.74
C LYS A 312 19.45 -10.91 0.94
N LYS A 313 19.50 -11.02 -0.39
CA LYS A 313 18.80 -10.09 -1.31
C LYS A 313 17.31 -9.92 -1.01
N GLN A 314 16.63 -10.94 -0.47
CA GLN A 314 15.22 -10.86 -0.08
C GLN A 314 14.94 -9.80 1.00
N ALA A 315 15.86 -9.60 1.95
CA ALA A 315 15.71 -8.58 2.99
C ALA A 315 15.71 -7.18 2.38
N VAL A 316 16.53 -6.97 1.34
CA VAL A 316 16.57 -5.72 0.57
C VAL A 316 15.28 -5.53 -0.21
N ASN A 317 14.76 -6.59 -0.84
CA ASN A 317 13.49 -6.50 -1.58
C ASN A 317 12.35 -6.05 -0.64
N ILE A 318 12.25 -6.63 0.55
CA ILE A 318 11.27 -6.21 1.58
C ILE A 318 11.51 -4.76 2.00
N TYR A 319 12.76 -4.38 2.25
CA TYR A 319 13.12 -3.01 2.59
C TYR A 319 12.65 -2.04 1.50
N LEU A 320 13.00 -2.30 0.23
CA LEU A 320 12.57 -1.50 -0.91
C LEU A 320 11.05 -1.43 -1.04
N TYR A 321 10.33 -2.51 -0.78
CA TYR A 321 8.87 -2.49 -0.79
C TYR A 321 8.28 -1.60 0.29
N LYS A 322 8.80 -1.70 1.52
CA LYS A 322 8.41 -0.80 2.63
C LYS A 322 8.73 0.67 2.29
N GLN A 323 9.88 0.92 1.67
CA GLN A 323 10.27 2.25 1.23
C GLN A 323 9.39 2.76 0.10
N PHE A 324 9.05 1.93 -0.89
CA PHE A 324 8.11 2.25 -1.94
C PHE A 324 6.77 2.73 -1.36
N LEU A 325 6.15 1.95 -0.47
CA LEU A 325 4.88 2.32 0.15
C LEU A 325 4.96 3.65 0.91
N ARG A 326 6.09 3.89 1.60
CA ARG A 326 6.36 5.16 2.27
C ARG A 326 6.47 6.31 1.27
N VAL A 327 7.29 6.17 0.23
CA VAL A 327 7.51 7.18 -0.81
C VAL A 327 6.19 7.58 -1.46
N GLN A 328 5.29 6.65 -1.79
CA GLN A 328 3.99 6.99 -2.35
C GLN A 328 3.14 7.85 -1.41
N LYS A 329 3.12 7.52 -0.11
CA LYS A 329 2.49 8.37 0.92
C LYS A 329 3.15 9.75 1.00
N TYR A 330 4.48 9.82 0.96
CA TYR A 330 5.21 11.10 0.98
C TYR A 330 4.93 11.94 -0.25
N SER A 331 4.95 11.36 -1.45
CA SER A 331 4.67 12.06 -2.71
C SER A 331 3.26 12.63 -2.75
N PHE A 332 2.29 11.95 -2.15
CA PHE A 332 0.95 12.50 -1.94
C PHE A 332 0.96 13.74 -1.05
N LEU A 333 1.64 13.65 0.10
CA LEU A 333 1.80 14.79 1.00
C LEU A 333 2.54 15.94 0.30
N GLU A 334 3.60 15.65 -0.46
CA GLU A 334 4.37 16.63 -1.24
C GLU A 334 3.54 17.29 -2.34
N GLY A 335 2.72 16.52 -3.06
CA GLY A 335 1.82 17.05 -4.07
C GLY A 335 0.76 17.98 -3.50
N ILE A 336 0.21 17.64 -2.33
CA ILE A 336 -0.64 18.54 -1.55
C ILE A 336 0.09 19.85 -1.23
N PHE A 337 1.41 19.81 -1.02
CA PHE A 337 2.21 21.02 -0.75
C PHE A 337 2.47 21.88 -1.99
N LYS A 338 2.57 21.26 -3.19
CA LYS A 338 2.87 21.96 -4.45
C LYS A 338 1.67 22.67 -5.07
N GLU A 339 0.47 22.12 -4.92
CA GLU A 339 -0.75 22.82 -5.32
C GLU A 339 -0.99 24.02 -4.37
N PRO A 340 -1.43 25.19 -4.88
CA PRO A 340 -1.76 26.34 -4.05
C PRO A 340 -3.07 26.10 -3.28
N PHE A 341 -3.10 25.17 -2.31
CA PHE A 341 -4.32 24.87 -1.55
C PHE A 341 -4.14 24.60 -0.04
N SER A 342 -5.29 24.72 0.61
CA SER A 342 -5.69 24.89 2.00
C SER A 342 -5.81 23.59 2.82
N SER A 343 -4.87 22.65 2.71
CA SER A 343 -5.08 21.33 3.35
C SER A 343 -5.11 21.45 4.88
N SER A 344 -6.28 21.18 5.48
CA SER A 344 -6.46 20.99 6.94
C SER A 344 -5.54 19.90 7.51
N LEU A 345 -5.00 19.04 6.64
CA LEU A 345 -4.02 18.02 6.98
C LEU A 345 -2.70 18.58 7.51
N LEU A 346 -2.36 19.83 7.19
CA LEU A 346 -1.18 20.50 7.73
C LEU A 346 -1.46 21.28 9.00
N GLY A 347 -2.70 21.40 9.45
CA GLY A 347 -3.03 22.20 10.61
C GLY A 347 -4.45 22.73 10.57
N THR A 348 -4.91 23.18 11.73
CA THR A 348 -6.26 23.72 11.90
C THR A 348 -6.33 25.21 11.59
N THR A 349 -5.19 25.91 11.54
CA THR A 349 -5.10 27.36 11.27
C THR A 349 -4.31 27.64 10.00
N SER A 350 -4.69 28.69 9.27
CA SER A 350 -3.98 29.18 8.09
C SER A 350 -2.48 29.42 8.37
N ASP A 351 -2.16 29.98 9.54
CA ASP A 351 -0.77 30.30 9.91
C ASP A 351 0.08 29.06 10.18
N SER A 352 -0.48 28.05 10.85
CA SER A 352 0.22 26.78 11.07
C SER A 352 0.46 26.05 9.75
N ILE A 353 -0.54 26.03 8.87
CA ILE A 353 -0.41 25.45 7.52
C ILE A 353 0.70 26.17 6.75
N LYS A 354 0.68 27.51 6.72
CA LYS A 354 1.68 28.32 6.01
C LYS A 354 3.09 28.03 6.54
N ARG A 355 3.29 28.12 7.86
CA ARG A 355 4.61 27.90 8.48
C ARG A 355 5.13 26.49 8.28
N ARG A 356 4.26 25.47 8.38
CA ARG A 356 4.65 24.07 8.11
C ARG A 356 5.05 23.86 6.66
N LYS A 357 4.39 24.52 5.70
CA LYS A 357 4.84 24.50 4.28
C LYS A 357 6.24 25.06 4.14
N ASP A 358 6.56 26.15 4.82
CA ASP A 358 7.90 26.75 4.76
C ASP A 358 8.95 25.88 5.45
N ILE A 359 8.64 25.30 6.61
CA ILE A 359 9.51 24.31 7.29
C ILE A 359 9.83 23.16 6.33
N LEU A 360 8.84 22.64 5.60
CA LEU A 360 9.06 21.56 4.65
C LEU A 360 9.91 21.98 3.44
N LYS A 361 9.74 23.22 2.96
CA LYS A 361 10.59 23.80 1.92
C LYS A 361 12.04 23.99 2.40
N ILE A 362 12.23 24.35 3.66
CA ILE A 362 13.56 24.45 4.28
C ILE A 362 14.18 23.04 4.45
N LEU A 363 13.43 22.08 5.00
CA LEU A 363 13.91 20.70 5.13
C LEU A 363 14.20 20.04 3.79
N SER A 364 13.57 20.49 2.69
CA SER A 364 13.93 20.03 1.34
C SER A 364 15.21 20.66 0.79
N SER A 365 15.75 21.74 1.40
CA SER A 365 17.04 22.34 1.05
C SER A 365 18.19 21.96 1.99
N VAL A 366 17.92 21.60 3.26
CA VAL A 366 18.95 21.16 4.23
C VAL A 366 18.94 19.65 4.50
N VAL A 367 20.05 19.05 4.96
CA VAL A 367 20.09 17.61 5.30
C VAL A 367 19.42 17.34 6.64
N PHE A 368 19.78 18.13 7.65
CA PHE A 368 19.22 18.10 8.99
C PHE A 368 19.04 19.53 9.50
N SER A 369 18.07 19.75 10.38
CA SER A 369 17.92 20.99 11.13
C SER A 369 17.30 20.69 12.49
N ASP A 370 17.84 21.26 13.57
CA ASP A 370 17.12 21.32 14.83
C ASP A 370 16.06 22.44 14.82
N ALA A 371 15.26 22.53 15.90
CA ALA A 371 14.20 23.53 15.99
C ALA A 371 14.72 24.98 16.09
N SER A 372 15.91 25.18 16.65
CA SER A 372 16.56 26.48 16.78
C SER A 372 17.09 26.94 15.42
N GLU A 373 17.82 26.07 14.71
CA GLU A 373 18.27 26.28 13.32
C GLU A 373 17.08 26.55 12.39
N MET A 374 15.96 25.84 12.58
CA MET A 374 14.76 26.04 11.76
C MET A 374 14.12 27.42 11.98
N VAL A 375 14.16 27.97 13.20
CA VAL A 375 13.70 29.35 13.44
C VAL A 375 14.59 30.34 12.71
N ASP A 376 15.91 30.14 12.73
CA ASP A 376 16.85 31.01 12.03
C ASP A 376 16.63 30.97 10.51
N LEU A 377 16.45 29.77 9.94
CA LEU A 377 16.13 29.59 8.51
C LEU A 377 14.76 30.17 8.13
N LEU A 378 13.76 30.09 9.03
CA LEU A 378 12.46 30.71 8.78
C LEU A 378 12.56 32.24 8.70
N LYS A 379 13.40 32.88 9.54
CA LYS A 379 13.60 34.34 9.53
C LYS A 379 14.13 34.90 8.21
N GLU A 380 14.82 34.09 7.42
CA GLU A 380 15.28 34.48 6.08
C GLU A 380 14.10 34.81 5.14
N HIS A 381 12.89 34.35 5.48
CA HIS A 381 11.67 34.77 4.80
C HIS A 381 11.10 36.03 5.46
N LYS A 382 10.88 37.09 4.66
CA LYS A 382 10.29 38.37 5.10
C LYS A 382 9.07 38.25 6.03
N LYS A 383 8.19 37.28 5.80
CA LYS A 383 7.00 37.03 6.63
C LYS A 383 7.28 36.53 8.05
N TYR A 384 8.53 36.20 8.36
CA TYR A 384 8.99 35.62 9.62
C TYR A 384 10.18 36.39 10.21
N GLU A 385 10.51 37.57 9.66
CA GLU A 385 11.65 38.36 10.09
C GLU A 385 11.58 38.72 11.59
N ASP A 386 10.36 38.92 12.10
CA ASP A 386 10.07 39.26 13.49
C ASP A 386 9.99 38.06 14.46
N LEU A 387 10.23 36.82 14.01
CA LEU A 387 10.16 35.65 14.89
C LEU A 387 11.22 35.74 15.98
N SER A 388 10.87 36.06 17.22
CA SER A 388 11.86 35.94 18.31
C SER A 388 12.21 34.47 18.57
N LYS A 389 13.51 34.14 18.51
CA LYS A 389 14.02 32.76 18.67
C LYS A 389 13.58 32.12 19.99
N ARG A 390 13.66 32.87 21.08
CA ARG A 390 13.26 32.43 22.42
C ARG A 390 11.77 32.08 22.51
N TYR A 391 10.92 32.86 21.87
CA TYR A 391 9.46 32.67 21.93
C TYR A 391 8.94 31.64 20.92
N HIS A 392 9.57 31.57 19.74
CA HIS A 392 9.06 30.75 18.63
C HIS A 392 9.71 29.37 18.51
N MET A 393 10.79 29.08 19.26
CA MET A 393 11.39 27.75 19.28
C MET A 393 10.38 26.66 19.67
N THR A 394 9.54 26.90 20.68
CA THR A 394 8.48 25.96 21.09
C THR A 394 7.46 25.76 19.97
N LEU A 395 7.08 26.83 19.27
CA LEU A 395 6.12 26.78 18.16
C LEU A 395 6.66 25.95 17.00
N VAL A 396 7.88 26.22 16.56
CA VAL A 396 8.55 25.49 15.47
C VAL A 396 8.82 24.05 15.87
N LYS A 397 9.22 23.78 17.12
CA LYS A 397 9.37 22.41 17.64
C LYS A 397 8.05 21.65 17.59
N ASN A 398 6.93 22.28 17.96
CA ASN A 398 5.61 21.65 17.86
C ASN A 398 5.22 21.34 16.41
N ASP A 399 5.55 22.23 15.47
CA ASP A 399 5.33 21.97 14.05
C ASP A 399 6.20 20.84 13.50
N LEU A 400 7.47 20.79 13.90
CA LEU A 400 8.38 19.70 13.54
C LEU A 400 7.93 18.36 14.13
N LEU A 401 7.48 18.34 15.39
CA LEU A 401 6.90 17.14 16.02
C LEU A 401 5.60 16.73 15.32
N TYR A 402 4.77 17.68 14.93
CA TYR A 402 3.56 17.41 14.16
C TYR A 402 3.91 16.78 12.81
N LEU A 403 4.80 17.41 12.04
CA LEU A 403 5.30 16.88 10.77
C LEU A 403 5.96 15.49 10.93
N ASN A 404 6.65 15.24 12.05
CA ASN A 404 7.21 13.94 12.38
C ASN A 404 6.11 12.90 12.68
N SER A 405 5.05 13.30 13.40
CA SER A 405 3.89 12.43 13.63
C SER A 405 3.12 12.09 12.35
N LEU A 406 3.19 12.98 11.34
CA LEU A 406 2.64 12.71 10.02
C LEU A 406 3.53 11.75 9.21
N ASN A 407 4.70 11.39 9.75
CA ASN A 407 5.82 10.81 9.02
C ASN A 407 6.08 11.63 7.75
N ILE A 408 6.35 12.94 7.88
CA ILE A 408 6.80 13.81 6.77
C ILE A 408 8.29 14.13 6.96
N CYS A 409 8.69 14.42 8.19
CA CYS A 409 10.09 14.48 8.60
C CYS A 409 10.42 13.29 9.51
N GLY A 410 11.68 12.89 9.53
CA GLY A 410 12.20 12.02 10.57
C GLY A 410 12.89 12.83 11.66
N LYS A 411 13.16 12.20 12.81
CA LYS A 411 13.87 12.80 13.94
C LYS A 411 15.02 11.90 14.40
N GLU A 412 16.22 12.46 14.52
CA GLU A 412 17.40 11.80 15.07
C GLU A 412 18.18 12.78 15.95
N LYS A 413 18.46 12.42 17.21
CA LYS A 413 19.23 13.26 18.17
C LYS A 413 18.80 14.74 18.17
N ASP A 414 17.49 14.95 18.26
CA ASP A 414 16.81 16.26 18.22
C ASP A 414 16.91 17.07 16.92
N LYS A 415 17.55 16.52 15.89
CA LYS A 415 17.52 17.06 14.54
C LYS A 415 16.38 16.44 13.74
N TYR A 416 15.78 17.26 12.88
CA TYR A 416 14.73 16.87 11.97
C TYR A 416 15.28 16.91 10.55
N TYR A 417 14.80 16.01 9.71
CA TYR A 417 15.19 15.92 8.31
C TYR A 417 13.97 15.61 7.49
N LEU A 418 13.93 16.09 6.24
CA LEU A 418 12.90 15.61 5.32
C LEU A 418 13.12 14.11 5.14
N ALA A 419 12.10 13.29 5.40
CA ALA A 419 12.29 11.85 5.46
C ALA A 419 12.88 11.27 4.16
N ARG A 420 12.72 11.95 3.01
CA ARG A 420 13.31 11.59 1.72
C ARG A 420 14.83 11.79 1.61
N LYS A 421 15.47 12.61 2.46
CA LYS A 421 16.87 13.06 2.30
C LYS A 421 17.95 12.20 2.96
N ILE A 422 17.58 11.36 3.91
CA ILE A 422 18.53 10.39 4.52
C ILE A 422 18.67 9.14 3.64
N PHE A 423 17.95 9.08 2.52
CA PHE A 423 17.94 7.96 1.60
C PHE A 423 18.61 8.30 0.28
#